data_AF-A0A448YR53-F1
#
_entry.id   AF-A0A448YR53-F1
#
_cell.length_a   1.000
_cell.length_b   1.000
_cell.length_c   1.000
_cell.angle_alpha   90.00
_cell.angle_beta   90.00
_cell.angle_gamma   90.00
#
_symmetry.space_group_name_H-M   'P 1'
#
loop_
_entity.id
_entity.type
_entity.pdbx_description
1 polymer ?
#
loop_
_entity_poly.entity_id
_entity_poly.type
_entity_poly.pdbx_seq_one_letter_code
_entity_poly.pdbx_strand_id
1 'polypeptide(L)'
;MTDRLTQLQICLDQLTDMFFASLTYVDQNHDSVKLDESDPKLVDPDYHPPSDTDFQSNLQELSRDIILKTRQILTIIDTLPGVGVSKVEQLQKIQSLSSDLEEVELEKKKAIVKKDDLMKVVDRLILIVSNGIADTRD
;
A
#
# COMPACT_ATOMS: atom_id res chain seq x y z
N MET A 1 4.83 -9.19 -1.16
CA MET A 1 4.29 -7.81 -1.11
C MET A 1 3.33 -7.62 -2.29
N THR A 2 2.24 -8.41 -2.30
CA THR A 2 1.22 -8.49 -3.37
C THR A 2 0.15 -7.41 -3.25
N ASP A 3 0.28 -6.55 -2.24
CA ASP A 3 -0.69 -5.55 -1.82
C ASP A 3 -0.88 -4.39 -2.83
N ARG A 4 0.03 -4.22 -3.80
CA ARG A 4 -0.10 -3.16 -4.82
C ARG A 4 -1.29 -3.37 -5.76
N LEU A 5 -1.61 -4.61 -6.09
CA LEU A 5 -2.79 -4.91 -6.92
C LEU A 5 -4.08 -4.63 -6.15
N THR A 6 -4.13 -5.00 -4.86
CA THR A 6 -5.26 -4.68 -3.97
C THR A 6 -5.41 -3.17 -3.79
N GLN A 7 -4.30 -2.44 -3.59
CA GLN A 7 -4.31 -0.98 -3.52
C GLN A 7 -4.87 -0.34 -4.80
N LEU A 8 -4.53 -0.88 -5.98
CA LEU A 8 -5.07 -0.41 -7.25
C LEU A 8 -6.59 -0.60 -7.33
N GLN A 9 -7.09 -1.77 -6.91
CA GLN A 9 -8.53 -2.05 -6.86
C GLN A 9 -9.26 -1.07 -5.93
N ILE A 10 -8.75 -0.87 -4.71
CA ILE A 10 -9.33 0.10 -3.76
C ILE A 10 -9.32 1.52 -4.34
N CYS A 11 -8.25 1.95 -5.01
CA CYS A 11 -8.21 3.28 -5.61
C CYS A 11 -9.23 3.45 -6.75
N LEU A 12 -9.49 2.38 -7.52
CA LEU A 12 -10.49 2.40 -8.59
C LEU A 12 -11.91 2.47 -8.03
N ASP A 13 -12.20 1.74 -6.96
CA ASP A 13 -13.49 1.80 -6.26
C ASP A 13 -13.74 3.21 -5.72
N GLN A 14 -12.74 3.78 -5.02
CA GLN A 14 -12.80 5.16 -4.53
C GLN A 14 -13.04 6.19 -5.64
N LEU A 15 -12.41 6.01 -6.80
CA LEU A 15 -12.61 6.91 -7.95
C LEU A 15 -14.06 6.84 -8.45
N THR A 16 -14.65 5.65 -8.46
CA THR A 16 -16.03 5.44 -8.89
C THR A 16 -17.01 6.10 -7.91
N ASP A 17 -16.78 5.95 -6.60
CA ASP A 17 -17.56 6.62 -5.56
C ASP A 17 -17.47 8.14 -5.71
N MET A 18 -16.28 8.67 -6.01
CA MET A 18 -16.10 10.11 -6.24
C MET A 18 -16.83 10.61 -7.48
N PHE A 19 -16.89 9.83 -8.56
CA PHE A 19 -17.69 10.20 -9.73
C PHE A 19 -19.17 10.26 -9.39
N PHE A 20 -19.69 9.25 -8.68
CA PHE A 20 -21.09 9.23 -8.29
C PHE A 20 -21.44 10.38 -7.33
N ALA A 21 -20.60 10.62 -6.31
CA ALA A 21 -20.77 11.71 -5.37
C ALA A 21 -20.71 13.08 -6.06
N SER A 22 -19.81 13.26 -7.03
CA SER A 22 -19.68 14.52 -7.78
C SER A 22 -20.91 14.79 -8.64
N LEU A 23 -21.42 13.78 -9.35
CA LEU A 23 -22.65 13.90 -10.14
C LEU A 23 -23.86 14.19 -9.24
N THR A 24 -23.98 13.48 -8.12
CA THR A 24 -25.05 13.70 -7.15
C THR A 24 -25.00 15.10 -6.55
N TYR A 25 -23.80 15.60 -6.24
CA TYR A 25 -23.62 16.96 -5.74
C TYR A 25 -24.09 18.00 -6.76
N VAL A 26 -23.69 17.87 -8.02
CA VAL A 26 -24.13 18.79 -9.09
C VAL A 26 -25.64 18.70 -9.29
N ASP A 27 -26.22 17.50 -9.32
CA ASP A 27 -27.65 17.30 -9.49
C ASP A 27 -28.47 17.91 -8.34
N GLN A 28 -28.01 17.80 -7.10
CA GLN A 28 -28.74 18.27 -5.92
C GLN A 28 -28.46 19.72 -5.49
N ASN A 29 -27.43 20.37 -6.04
CA ASN A 29 -26.99 21.69 -5.57
C ASN A 29 -26.89 22.73 -6.68
N HIS A 30 -27.24 22.38 -7.93
CA HIS A 30 -27.28 23.36 -9.01
C HIS A 30 -28.41 24.36 -8.77
N ASP A 31 -28.11 25.63 -9.04
CA ASP A 31 -29.09 26.71 -8.98
C ASP A 31 -29.86 26.83 -10.29
N SER A 32 -31.09 27.33 -10.22
CA SER A 32 -31.97 27.49 -11.39
C SER A 32 -31.48 28.67 -12.24
N VAL A 33 -31.15 28.42 -13.51
CA VAL A 33 -30.71 29.46 -14.44
C VAL A 33 -31.91 30.03 -15.19
N LYS A 34 -31.93 31.36 -15.39
CA LYS A 34 -32.95 32.02 -16.22
C LYS A 34 -32.75 31.69 -17.69
N LEU A 35 -33.84 31.40 -18.41
CA LEU A 35 -33.82 31.13 -19.85
C LEU A 35 -33.71 32.43 -20.68
N ASP A 36 -34.30 33.53 -20.22
CA ASP A 36 -34.24 34.85 -20.84
C ASP A 36 -34.18 35.94 -19.76
N GLU A 37 -33.64 37.13 -20.07
CA GLU A 37 -33.49 38.21 -19.06
C GLU A 37 -34.83 38.71 -18.51
N SER A 38 -35.89 38.59 -19.32
CA SER A 38 -37.26 38.96 -18.97
C SER A 38 -37.99 37.93 -18.11
N ASP A 39 -37.50 36.69 -18.03
CA ASP A 39 -38.19 35.62 -17.30
C ASP A 39 -37.81 35.60 -15.82
N PRO A 40 -38.80 35.48 -14.91
CA PRO A 40 -38.53 35.29 -13.50
C PRO A 40 -37.85 33.93 -13.29
N LYS A 41 -36.82 33.91 -12.44
CA LYS A 41 -36.19 32.67 -12.01
C LYS A 41 -37.23 31.84 -11.28
N LEU A 42 -37.49 30.60 -11.71
CA LEU A 42 -38.25 29.66 -10.91
C LEU A 42 -37.42 29.35 -9.66
N VAL A 43 -37.99 29.62 -8.50
CA VAL A 43 -37.41 29.28 -7.20
C VAL A 43 -38.39 28.33 -6.53
N ASP A 44 -37.93 27.12 -6.23
CA ASP A 44 -38.70 26.16 -5.45
C ASP A 44 -38.63 26.57 -3.95
N PRO A 45 -39.76 26.81 -3.26
CA PRO A 45 -39.78 27.22 -1.85
C PRO A 45 -39.07 26.27 -0.89
N ASP A 46 -38.99 24.97 -1.23
CA ASP A 46 -38.36 23.95 -0.37
C ASP A 46 -36.89 23.72 -0.71
N TYR A 47 -36.38 24.33 -1.80
CA TYR A 47 -35.02 24.15 -2.29
C TYR A 47 -34.14 25.36 -2.02
N HIS A 48 -33.07 25.15 -1.24
CA HIS A 48 -32.12 26.20 -0.85
C HIS A 48 -30.73 25.82 -1.37
N PRO A 49 -30.41 26.12 -2.65
CA PRO A 49 -29.10 25.81 -3.19
C PRO A 49 -28.00 26.62 -2.49
N PRO A 50 -26.76 26.10 -2.43
CA PRO A 50 -25.61 26.87 -1.96
C PRO A 50 -25.39 28.12 -2.81
N SER A 51 -24.62 29.07 -2.28
CA SER A 51 -24.24 30.24 -3.08
C SER A 51 -23.42 29.83 -4.31
N ASP A 52 -23.53 30.58 -5.41
CA ASP A 52 -22.74 30.32 -6.62
C ASP A 52 -21.24 30.22 -6.33
N THR A 53 -20.73 31.05 -5.41
CA THR A 53 -19.33 31.03 -4.98
C THR A 53 -18.96 29.74 -4.26
N ASP A 54 -19.82 29.26 -3.36
CA ASP A 54 -19.58 28.01 -2.61
C ASP A 54 -19.72 26.81 -3.54
N PHE A 55 -20.72 26.81 -4.43
CA PHE A 55 -20.93 25.77 -5.42
C PHE A 55 -19.72 25.62 -6.37
N GLN A 56 -19.21 26.74 -6.90
CA GLN A 56 -18.02 26.73 -7.75
C GLN A 56 -16.77 26.29 -6.99
N SER A 57 -16.62 26.71 -5.72
CA SER A 57 -15.51 26.26 -4.87
C SER A 57 -15.54 24.74 -4.66
N ASN A 58 -16.71 24.19 -4.32
CA ASN A 58 -16.88 22.75 -4.09
C ASN A 58 -16.68 21.95 -5.39
N LEU A 59 -17.14 22.46 -6.54
CA LEU A 59 -16.91 21.83 -7.84
C LEU A 59 -15.41 21.77 -8.17
N GLN A 60 -14.65 22.82 -7.86
CA GLN A 60 -13.21 22.84 -8.05
C GLN A 60 -12.50 21.85 -7.13
N GLU A 61 -12.92 21.73 -5.86
CA GLU A 61 -12.38 20.76 -4.91
C GLU A 61 -12.61 19.32 -5.38
N LEU A 62 -13.86 18.97 -5.71
CA LEU A 62 -14.22 17.64 -6.25
C LEU A 62 -13.40 17.30 -7.50
N SER A 63 -13.28 18.25 -8.43
CA SER A 63 -12.48 18.08 -9.65
C SER A 63 -10.99 17.87 -9.35
N ARG A 64 -10.44 18.62 -8.40
CA ARG A 64 -9.05 18.50 -7.97
C ARG A 64 -8.80 17.13 -7.37
N ASP A 65 -9.70 16.63 -6.54
CA ASP A 65 -9.55 15.34 -5.88
C ASP A 65 -9.60 14.19 -6.89
N ILE A 66 -10.50 14.24 -7.87
CA ILE A 66 -10.56 13.25 -8.97
C ILE A 66 -9.22 13.22 -9.74
N ILE A 67 -8.65 14.39 -10.04
CA ILE A 67 -7.35 14.49 -10.73
C ILE A 67 -6.23 13.89 -9.88
N LEU A 68 -6.20 14.21 -8.58
CA LEU A 68 -5.19 13.68 -7.65
C LEU A 68 -5.28 12.16 -7.52
N LYS A 69 -6.50 11.61 -7.41
CA LYS A 69 -6.73 10.16 -7.37
C LYS A 69 -6.32 9.47 -8.67
N THR A 70 -6.61 10.08 -9.81
CA THR A 70 -6.17 9.56 -11.11
C THR A 70 -4.63 9.50 -11.20
N ARG A 71 -3.92 10.53 -10.73
CA ARG A 71 -2.45 10.52 -10.66
C ARG A 71 -1.90 9.46 -9.69
N GLN A 72 -2.59 9.26 -8.56
CA GLN A 72 -2.24 8.21 -7.61
C GLN A 72 -2.35 6.83 -8.26
N ILE A 73 -3.45 6.58 -8.99
CA ILE A 73 -3.68 5.33 -9.74
C ILE A 73 -2.56 5.08 -10.76
N LEU A 74 -2.19 6.10 -11.55
CA LEU A 74 -1.11 5.97 -12.53
C LEU A 74 0.23 5.63 -11.86
N THR A 75 0.58 6.29 -10.76
CA THR A 75 1.78 5.98 -9.99
C THR A 75 1.78 4.54 -9.45
N ILE A 76 0.62 4.03 -9.02
CA ILE A 76 0.49 2.65 -8.56
C ILE A 76 0.73 1.68 -9.72
N ILE A 77 0.17 1.97 -10.90
CA ILE A 77 0.37 1.16 -12.12
C ILE A 77 1.86 1.10 -12.48
N ASP A 78 2.54 2.24 -12.49
CA ASP A 78 3.98 2.33 -12.82
C ASP A 78 4.87 1.58 -11.82
N THR A 79 4.40 1.44 -10.58
CA THR A 79 5.12 0.74 -9.50
C THR A 79 4.66 -0.71 -9.29
N LEU A 80 3.83 -1.25 -10.18
CA LEU A 80 3.38 -2.64 -10.09
C LEU A 80 4.57 -3.61 -10.21
N PRO A 81 4.76 -4.52 -9.24
CA PRO A 81 5.87 -5.47 -9.28
C PRO A 81 5.71 -6.42 -10.47
N GLY A 82 6.77 -6.54 -11.27
CA GLY A 82 6.77 -7.39 -12.46
C GLY A 82 6.09 -6.78 -13.68
N VAL A 83 5.72 -5.49 -13.64
CA VAL A 83 5.32 -4.75 -14.86
C VAL A 83 6.49 -4.76 -15.86
N GLY A 84 6.20 -5.16 -17.11
CA GLY A 84 7.21 -5.22 -18.17
C GLY A 84 8.15 -6.44 -18.16
N VAL A 85 8.01 -7.37 -17.21
CA VAL A 85 8.84 -8.59 -17.16
C VAL A 85 8.11 -9.77 -17.79
N SER A 86 8.79 -10.54 -18.63
CA SER A 86 8.19 -11.72 -19.24
C SER A 86 8.01 -12.85 -18.21
N LYS A 87 7.02 -13.72 -18.45
CA LYS A 87 6.80 -14.91 -17.60
C LYS A 87 8.03 -15.83 -17.54
N VAL A 88 8.79 -15.90 -18.63
CA VAL A 88 9.99 -16.73 -18.71
C VAL A 88 11.09 -16.19 -17.78
N GLU A 89 11.37 -14.89 -17.84
CA GLU A 89 12.33 -14.24 -16.93
C GLU A 89 11.91 -14.37 -15.46
N GLN A 90 10.61 -14.26 -15.17
CA GLN A 90 10.09 -14.46 -13.82
C GLN A 90 10.35 -15.89 -13.32
N LEU A 91 10.08 -16.90 -14.13
CA LEU A 91 10.33 -18.31 -13.78
C LEU A 91 11.82 -18.61 -13.61
N GLN A 92 12.67 -18.08 -14.49
CA GLN A 92 14.13 -18.21 -14.36
C GLN A 92 14.63 -17.57 -13.07
N LYS A 93 14.12 -16.40 -12.72
CA LYS A 93 14.46 -15.72 -11.46
C LYS A 93 14.01 -16.52 -10.24
N ILE A 94 12.83 -17.13 -10.29
CA ILE A 94 12.37 -18.04 -9.24
C ILE A 94 13.33 -19.23 -9.09
N GLN A 95 13.71 -19.88 -10.18
CA GLN A 95 14.63 -21.02 -10.15
C GLN A 95 16.02 -20.64 -9.59
N SER A 96 16.58 -19.51 -10.03
CA SER A 96 17.84 -19.00 -9.49
C SER A 96 17.76 -18.75 -7.99
N LEU A 97 16.72 -18.03 -7.54
CA LEU A 97 16.53 -17.74 -6.12
C LEU A 97 16.32 -19.00 -5.28
N SER A 98 15.64 -20.02 -5.81
CA SER A 98 15.50 -21.31 -5.14
C SER A 98 16.85 -22.01 -4.95
N SER A 99 17.71 -22.00 -5.98
CA SER A 99 19.06 -22.56 -5.88
C SER A 99 19.93 -21.80 -4.87
N ASP A 100 19.89 -20.45 -4.91
CA ASP A 100 20.64 -19.61 -3.96
C ASP A 100 20.18 -19.86 -2.52
N LEU A 101 18.87 -20.05 -2.32
CA LEU A 101 18.30 -20.35 -1.00
C LEU A 101 18.77 -21.71 -0.46
N GLU A 102 18.88 -22.73 -1.31
CA GLU A 102 19.39 -24.04 -0.92
C GLU A 102 20.87 -23.97 -0.47
N GLU A 103 21.69 -23.21 -1.20
CA GLU A 103 23.09 -23.00 -0.84
C GLU A 103 23.23 -22.29 0.51
N VAL A 104 22.50 -21.19 0.70
CA VAL A 104 22.52 -20.40 1.95
C VAL A 104 22.03 -21.23 3.14
N GLU A 105 20.99 -22.05 2.98
CA GLU A 105 20.52 -22.94 4.05
C GLU A 105 21.55 -24.03 4.40
N LEU A 106 22.30 -24.54 3.42
CA LEU A 106 23.38 -25.49 3.69
C LEU A 106 24.51 -24.86 4.48
N GLU A 107 24.91 -23.63 4.13
CA GLU A 107 25.92 -22.87 4.88
C GLU A 107 25.46 -22.58 6.30
N LYS A 108 24.21 -22.13 6.46
CA LYS A 108 23.59 -21.91 7.77
C LYS A 108 23.61 -23.19 8.61
N LYS A 109 23.29 -24.35 8.03
CA LYS A 109 23.35 -25.64 8.75
C LYS A 109 24.76 -25.97 9.22
N LYS A 110 25.79 -25.77 8.38
CA LYS A 110 27.20 -25.97 8.75
C LYS A 110 27.62 -25.01 9.88
N ALA A 111 27.19 -23.75 9.80
CA ALA A 111 27.48 -22.74 10.81
C ALA A 111 26.85 -23.10 12.17
N ILE A 112 25.61 -23.60 12.18
CA ILE A 112 24.93 -24.06 13.40
C ILE A 112 25.70 -25.22 14.04
N VAL A 113 26.10 -26.24 13.27
CA VAL A 113 26.88 -27.37 13.80
C VAL A 113 28.18 -26.88 14.43
N LYS A 114 28.93 -26.02 13.73
CA LYS A 114 30.17 -25.45 14.26
C LYS A 114 29.93 -24.65 15.55
N LYS A 115 28.85 -23.88 15.60
CA LYS A 115 28.45 -23.11 16.80
C LYS A 115 28.19 -24.04 17.98
N ASP A 116 27.42 -25.10 17.77
CA ASP A 116 27.05 -26.06 18.81
C ASP A 116 28.25 -26.83 19.34
N ASP A 117 29.19 -27.20 18.47
CA ASP A 117 30.42 -27.87 18.88
C ASP A 117 31.34 -26.95 19.69
N LEU A 118 31.49 -25.69 19.28
CA LEU A 118 32.22 -24.69 20.07
C LEU A 118 31.56 -24.45 21.44
N MET A 119 30.23 -24.43 21.49
CA MET A 119 29.48 -24.25 22.73
C MET A 119 29.78 -25.39 23.73
N LYS A 120 29.78 -26.65 23.26
CA LYS A 120 30.17 -27.81 24.10
C LYS A 120 31.60 -27.71 24.64
N VAL A 121 32.52 -27.13 23.88
CA VAL A 121 33.92 -26.93 24.34
C VAL A 121 33.96 -25.92 25.47
N VAL A 122 33.28 -24.78 25.31
CA VAL A 122 33.21 -23.73 26.33
C VAL A 122 32.52 -24.26 27.59
N ASP A 123 31.39 -24.96 27.46
CA ASP A 123 30.67 -25.56 28.60
C ASP A 123 31.57 -26.52 29.40
N ARG A 124 32.37 -27.33 28.71
CA ARG A 124 33.32 -28.25 29.36
C ARG A 124 34.40 -27.49 30.13
N LEU A 125 34.93 -26.41 29.58
CA LEU A 125 35.92 -25.58 30.27
C LEU A 125 35.32 -24.91 31.51
N ILE A 126 34.08 -24.42 31.42
CA ILE A 126 33.36 -23.84 32.56
C ILE A 126 33.18 -24.88 33.67
N LEU A 127 32.77 -26.10 33.33
CA LEU A 127 32.62 -27.19 34.31
C LEU A 127 33.95 -27.56 34.98
N ILE A 128 35.04 -27.66 34.21
CA ILE A 128 36.38 -27.95 34.76
C ILE A 128 36.80 -26.87 35.75
N VAL A 129 36.65 -25.59 35.39
CA VAL A 129 37.01 -24.47 36.26
C VAL A 129 36.11 -24.44 37.51
N SER A 130 34.81 -24.65 37.35
CA SER A 130 33.87 -24.68 38.48
C SER A 130 34.19 -25.80 39.48
N ASN A 131 34.50 -27.00 38.98
CA ASN A 131 34.86 -28.13 39.83
C ASN A 131 36.22 -27.91 40.50
N GLY A 132 37.22 -27.40 39.78
CA GLY A 132 38.52 -27.07 40.37
C GLY A 132 38.42 -26.03 41.49
N ILE A 133 37.54 -25.03 41.35
CA ILE A 133 37.28 -24.06 42.42
C ILE A 133 36.59 -24.72 43.62
N ALA A 134 35.62 -25.62 43.38
CA ALA A 134 34.94 -26.35 44.45
C ALA A 134 35.93 -27.23 45.24
N ASP A 135 36.77 -27.99 44.54
CA ASP A 135 37.77 -28.88 45.14
C ASP A 135 38.84 -28.12 45.94
N THR A 136 39.12 -26.85 45.61
CA THR A 136 40.04 -26.00 46.40
C THR A 136 39.40 -25.33 47.62
N ARG A 137 38.07 -25.37 47.76
CA ARG A 137 37.35 -24.76 48.91
C ARG A 137 37.02 -25.76 50.02
N ASP A 138 37.04 -27.06 49.73
CA ASP A 138 36.94 -28.15 50.71
C ASP A 138 38.33 -28.53 51.27
#